data_AF-A0A3D3FK16-F1
#
_entry.id   AF-A0A3D3FK16-F1
#
_cell.length_a   1.000
_cell.length_b   1.000
_cell.length_c   1.000
_cell.angle_alpha   90.00
_cell.angle_beta   90.00
_cell.angle_gamma   90.00
#
_symmetry.space_group_name_H-M   'P 1'
#
loop_
_entity.id
_entity.type
_entity.pdbx_description
1 polymer ?
#
loop_
_entity_poly.entity_id
_entity_poly.type
_entity_poly.pdbx_seq_one_letter_code
_entity_poly.pdbx_strand_id
1 'polypeptide(L)'
;LSPSQKARVVRALRAGGHTVGYMGDGINDAPAMKASDVGISVDTAVDIAKESADVILLEKDLMILKQGILEGRRTYANMIKYIKMTSSSNFGNMFSVLAASAFLPFLPMQSLQLILLNLVYDITCTAIPWDNVDEEFLMKPRKWDASSIARFMVWIGPTSSVFDITTYLALFFLICPSVCGGQMFRQISDPAVRQMFVSIFQSGWFVESMWTQTLVVHMIRTPKIPFLQSHASVPVMLMGGCGIALLTVLPFTPLAHALGLTALPPVYFGWLALTVVCYMLLVTVVKKLYIKKYGELL
;
A
#
# COMPACT_ATOMS: atom_id res chain seq x y z
N LEU A 1 22.71 36.71 20.86
CA LEU A 1 23.31 36.04 19.68
C LEU A 1 23.08 36.94 18.47
N SER A 2 24.12 37.23 17.69
CA SER A 2 23.95 37.89 16.39
C SER A 2 23.16 36.99 15.43
N PRO A 3 22.51 37.54 14.38
CA PRO A 3 21.81 36.74 13.37
C PRO A 3 22.67 35.63 12.76
N SER A 4 23.95 35.94 12.48
CA SER A 4 24.92 34.96 11.97
C SER A 4 25.24 33.84 12.98
N GLN A 5 25.29 34.15 14.27
CA GLN A 5 25.49 33.15 15.31
C GLN A 5 24.27 32.22 15.47
N LYS A 6 23.04 32.75 15.39
CA LYS A 6 21.80 31.95 15.40
C LYS A 6 21.79 30.94 14.24
N ALA A 7 22.06 31.41 13.02
CA ALA A 7 22.15 30.55 11.84
C ALA A 7 23.27 29.50 11.96
N ARG A 8 24.41 29.85 12.57
CA ARG A 8 25.52 28.91 12.80
C ARG A 8 25.10 27.75 13.72
N VAL A 9 24.33 28.02 14.77
CA VAL A 9 23.81 26.98 15.67
C VAL A 9 22.87 26.03 14.93
N VAL A 10 21.95 26.57 14.13
CA VAL A 10 21.02 25.76 13.31
C VAL A 10 21.79 24.85 12.35
N ARG A 11 22.79 25.39 11.65
CA ARG A 11 23.64 24.61 10.73
C ARG A 11 24.43 23.52 11.46
N ALA A 12 24.94 23.79 12.66
CA ALA A 12 25.66 22.80 13.45
C ALA A 12 24.74 21.64 13.86
N LEU A 13 23.50 21.93 14.28
CA LEU A 13 22.51 20.89 14.61
C LEU A 13 22.11 20.05 13.39
N ARG A 14 21.90 20.69 12.23
CA ARG A 14 21.62 19.99 10.97
C ARG A 14 22.81 19.13 10.51
N ALA A 15 24.03 19.63 10.64
CA ALA A 15 25.24 18.87 10.33
C ALA A 15 25.42 17.66 11.26
N GLY A 16 24.91 17.72 12.49
CA GLY A 16 24.78 16.57 13.40
C GLY A 16 23.70 15.55 12.99
N GLY A 17 23.02 15.76 11.87
CA GLY A 17 21.98 14.88 11.35
C GLY A 17 20.61 15.03 12.03
N HIS A 18 20.38 16.13 12.76
CA HIS A 18 19.07 16.44 13.32
C HIS A 18 18.19 17.19 12.31
N THR A 19 16.88 16.94 12.36
CA THR A 19 15.88 17.80 11.70
C THR A 19 15.57 18.95 12.64
N VAL A 20 15.75 20.19 12.18
CA VAL A 20 15.72 21.39 13.01
C VAL A 20 14.62 22.33 12.53
N GLY A 21 13.63 22.58 13.39
CA GLY A 21 12.69 23.69 13.23
C GLY A 21 13.19 24.93 13.98
N TYR A 22 12.96 26.13 13.43
CA TYR A 22 13.31 27.39 14.07
C TYR A 22 12.10 28.31 14.15
N MET A 23 11.75 28.77 15.36
CA MET A 23 10.68 29.75 15.57
C MET A 23 11.28 31.14 15.78
N GLY A 24 10.80 32.14 15.02
CA GLY A 24 11.24 33.53 15.13
C GLY A 24 10.17 34.51 14.71
N ASP A 25 10.25 35.73 15.23
CA ASP A 25 9.27 36.81 15.03
C ASP A 25 9.90 38.10 14.48
N GLY A 26 11.23 38.17 14.41
CA GLY A 26 11.99 39.35 14.04
C GLY A 26 12.91 39.19 12.82
N ILE A 27 13.38 40.31 12.28
CA ILE A 27 14.30 40.38 11.13
C ILE A 27 15.61 39.60 11.43
N ASN A 28 16.04 39.63 12.70
CA ASN A 28 17.26 38.97 13.16
C ASN A 28 17.17 37.43 13.10
N ASP A 29 15.98 36.87 12.94
CA ASP A 29 15.71 35.44 12.92
C ASP A 29 15.62 34.89 11.50
N ALA A 30 15.38 35.74 10.51
CA ALA A 30 15.28 35.33 9.11
C ALA A 30 16.47 34.48 8.60
N PRO A 31 17.75 34.81 8.92
CA PRO A 31 18.87 33.96 8.51
C PRO A 31 18.86 32.56 9.15
N ALA A 32 18.35 32.45 10.37
CA ALA A 32 18.25 31.17 11.09
C ALA A 32 17.06 30.35 10.60
N MET A 33 15.92 30.99 10.35
CA MET A 33 14.74 30.37 9.74
C MET A 33 15.08 29.77 8.37
N LYS A 34 15.73 30.54 7.50
CA LYS A 34 16.19 30.05 6.18
C LYS A 34 17.24 28.94 6.26
N ALA A 35 18.00 28.86 7.35
CA ALA A 35 18.98 27.80 7.55
C ALA A 35 18.36 26.51 8.14
N SER A 36 17.16 26.60 8.72
CA SER A 36 16.45 25.48 9.34
C SER A 36 15.78 24.59 8.30
N ASP A 37 15.30 23.41 8.72
CA ASP A 37 14.48 22.55 7.86
C ASP A 37 13.02 23.04 7.78
N VAL A 38 12.54 23.72 8.83
CA VAL A 38 11.21 24.35 8.90
C VAL A 38 11.28 25.65 9.70
N GLY A 39 11.06 26.78 9.04
CA GLY A 39 10.91 28.09 9.67
C GLY A 39 9.47 28.33 10.13
N ILE A 40 9.30 28.73 11.39
CA ILE A 40 7.98 28.98 12.00
C ILE A 40 7.93 30.44 12.45
N SER A 41 6.87 31.15 12.09
CA SER A 41 6.61 32.52 12.55
C SER A 41 5.21 32.64 13.12
N VAL A 42 4.89 33.80 13.69
CA VAL A 42 3.56 34.15 14.20
C VAL A 42 2.94 35.23 13.33
N ASP A 43 1.61 35.29 13.24
CA ASP A 43 0.91 36.28 12.40
C ASP A 43 1.23 37.74 12.80
N THR A 44 1.52 37.98 14.08
CA THR A 44 1.93 39.30 14.59
C THR A 44 3.41 39.64 14.38
N ALA A 45 4.18 38.78 13.68
CA ALA A 45 5.59 39.00 13.42
C ALA A 45 5.83 40.05 12.34
N VAL A 46 7.07 40.56 12.27
CA VAL A 46 7.47 41.47 11.19
C VAL A 46 7.38 40.80 9.82
N ASP A 47 7.09 41.56 8.77
CA ASP A 47 6.83 41.01 7.44
C ASP A 47 7.97 40.13 6.92
N ILE A 48 9.22 40.56 7.13
CA ILE A 48 10.41 39.77 6.75
C ILE A 48 10.45 38.40 7.45
N ALA A 49 9.99 38.31 8.71
CA ALA A 49 9.95 37.04 9.42
C ALA A 49 8.82 36.15 8.88
N LYS A 50 7.66 36.72 8.53
CA LYS A 50 6.55 35.99 7.88
C LYS A 50 6.93 35.48 6.49
N GLU A 51 7.59 36.31 5.67
CA GLU A 51 8.09 35.91 4.35
C GLU A 51 9.19 34.85 4.40
N SER A 52 9.92 34.76 5.53
CA SER A 52 10.97 33.76 5.74
C SER A 52 10.45 32.47 6.38
N ALA A 53 9.17 32.38 6.73
CA ALA A 53 8.57 31.24 7.40
C ALA A 53 7.92 30.26 6.41
N ASP A 54 8.06 28.97 6.67
CA ASP A 54 7.31 27.91 5.98
C ASP A 54 5.92 27.72 6.62
N VAL A 55 5.80 28.04 7.91
CA VAL A 55 4.56 27.93 8.69
C VAL A 55 4.32 29.22 9.47
N ILE A 56 3.12 29.78 9.34
CA ILE A 56 2.67 30.94 10.11
C ILE A 56 1.60 30.48 11.11
N LEU A 57 1.89 30.68 12.40
CA LEU A 57 0.92 30.44 13.48
C LEU A 57 -0.03 31.63 13.57
N LEU A 58 -1.29 31.39 13.23
CA LEU A 58 -2.36 32.39 13.31
C LEU A 58 -2.77 32.68 14.75
N GLU A 59 -2.65 31.67 15.61
CA GLU A 59 -2.95 31.77 17.04
C GLU A 59 -1.67 31.64 17.86
N LYS A 60 -1.57 32.40 18.94
CA LYS A 60 -0.41 32.40 19.85
C LYS A 60 -0.46 31.23 20.83
N ASP A 61 -0.56 30.01 20.31
CA ASP A 61 -0.60 28.78 21.11
C ASP A 61 0.42 27.75 20.60
N LEU A 62 1.38 27.39 21.47
CA LEU A 62 2.37 26.36 21.19
C LEU A 62 1.75 24.95 21.14
N MET A 63 0.55 24.76 21.69
CA MET A 63 -0.19 23.50 21.56
C MET A 63 -0.59 23.24 20.11
N ILE A 64 -0.84 24.29 19.31
CA ILE A 64 -1.12 24.16 17.88
C ILE A 64 0.12 23.65 17.15
N LEU A 65 1.31 24.17 17.50
CA LEU A 65 2.56 23.67 16.94
C LEU A 65 2.79 22.19 17.30
N LYS A 66 2.55 21.80 18.55
CA LYS A 66 2.60 20.40 18.97
C LYS A 66 1.63 19.53 18.15
N GLN A 67 0.40 19.98 17.96
CA GLN A 67 -0.60 19.27 17.15
C GLN A 67 -0.13 19.14 15.69
N GLY A 68 0.40 20.21 15.10
CA GLY A 68 0.95 20.18 13.75
C GLY A 68 2.09 19.18 13.58
N ILE A 69 2.98 19.06 14.58
CA ILE A 69 4.03 18.04 14.60
C ILE A 69 3.43 16.62 14.67
N LEU A 70 2.39 16.42 15.49
CA LEU A 70 1.69 15.12 15.58
C LEU A 70 0.99 14.75 14.26
N GLU A 71 0.31 15.69 13.62
CA GLU A 71 -0.29 15.46 12.30
C GLU A 71 0.78 15.18 11.24
N GLY A 72 1.90 15.90 11.25
CA GLY A 72 3.03 15.61 10.36
C GLY A 72 3.56 14.17 10.53
N ARG A 73 3.64 13.68 11.77
CA ARG A 73 4.01 12.29 12.06
C ARG A 73 2.96 11.29 11.56
N ARG A 74 1.66 11.59 11.67
CA ARG A 74 0.58 10.75 11.14
C ARG A 74 0.62 10.68 9.62
N THR A 75 0.75 11.83 8.95
CA THR A 75 0.90 11.92 7.50
C THR A 75 2.09 11.12 7.01
N TYR A 76 3.25 11.25 7.68
CA TYR A 76 4.44 10.46 7.36
C TYR A 76 4.19 8.96 7.49
N ALA A 77 3.57 8.52 8.60
CA ALA A 77 3.27 7.10 8.83
C ALA A 77 2.37 6.53 7.73
N ASN A 78 1.29 7.24 7.38
CA ASN A 78 0.34 6.80 6.38
C ASN A 78 0.92 6.82 4.96
N MET A 79 1.78 7.79 4.65
CA MET A 79 2.54 7.82 3.41
C MET A 79 3.46 6.59 3.30
N ILE A 80 4.20 6.25 4.35
CA ILE A 80 5.07 5.07 4.37
C ILE A 80 4.28 3.77 4.22
N LYS A 81 3.11 3.65 4.88
CA LYS A 81 2.18 2.51 4.70
C LYS A 81 1.85 2.34 3.22
N TYR A 82 1.36 3.41 2.57
CA TYR A 82 1.00 3.39 1.16
C TYR A 82 2.16 2.97 0.28
N ILE A 83 3.34 3.59 0.43
CA ILE A 83 4.50 3.30 -0.41
C ILE A 83 4.95 1.84 -0.25
N LYS A 84 5.04 1.32 0.99
CA LYS A 84 5.42 -0.06 1.25
C LYS A 84 4.40 -1.07 0.70
N MET A 85 3.11 -0.80 0.88
CA MET A 85 2.01 -1.64 0.42
C MET A 85 1.97 -1.72 -1.11
N THR A 86 1.90 -0.57 -1.79
CA THR A 86 1.82 -0.51 -3.25
C THR A 86 3.07 -1.05 -3.92
N SER A 87 4.27 -0.71 -3.42
CA SER A 87 5.52 -1.21 -4.00
C SER A 87 5.66 -2.72 -3.83
N SER A 88 5.28 -3.26 -2.67
CA SER A 88 5.32 -4.71 -2.44
C SER A 88 4.29 -5.47 -3.28
N SER A 89 3.08 -4.92 -3.44
CA SER A 89 2.02 -5.51 -4.25
C SER A 89 2.42 -5.58 -5.72
N ASN A 90 2.91 -4.46 -6.27
CA ASN A 90 3.35 -4.39 -7.67
C ASN A 90 4.53 -5.32 -7.95
N PHE A 91 5.48 -5.41 -7.01
CA PHE A 91 6.60 -6.35 -7.14
C PHE A 91 6.13 -7.82 -7.13
N GLY A 92 5.24 -8.17 -6.20
CA GLY A 92 4.63 -9.50 -6.13
C GLY A 92 3.88 -9.86 -7.40
N ASN A 93 2.99 -8.97 -7.88
CA ASN A 93 2.23 -9.17 -9.11
C ASN A 93 3.15 -9.37 -10.32
N MET A 94 4.18 -8.53 -10.49
CA MET A 94 5.15 -8.66 -11.59
C MET A 94 5.87 -10.02 -11.54
N PHE A 95 6.30 -10.46 -10.36
CA PHE A 95 6.93 -11.76 -10.19
C PHE A 95 5.96 -12.91 -10.54
N SER A 96 4.70 -12.80 -10.14
CA SER A 96 3.66 -13.78 -10.43
C SER A 96 3.34 -13.86 -11.92
N VAL A 97 3.21 -12.72 -12.61
CA VAL A 97 3.05 -12.67 -14.08
C VAL A 97 4.22 -13.33 -14.79
N LEU A 98 5.46 -13.02 -14.38
CA LEU A 98 6.67 -13.59 -14.98
C LEU A 98 6.71 -15.11 -14.79
N ALA A 99 6.46 -15.58 -13.57
CA ALA A 99 6.39 -17.01 -13.27
C ALA A 99 5.30 -17.69 -14.11
N ALA A 100 4.08 -17.16 -14.10
CA ALA A 100 2.97 -17.71 -14.85
C ALA A 100 3.25 -17.74 -16.36
N SER A 101 3.81 -16.68 -16.93
CA SER A 101 4.11 -16.61 -18.37
C SER A 101 5.19 -17.60 -18.80
N ALA A 102 6.06 -18.03 -17.89
CA ALA A 102 7.07 -19.06 -18.17
C ALA A 102 6.48 -20.49 -18.20
N PHE A 103 5.41 -20.74 -17.44
CA PHE A 103 4.83 -22.09 -17.28
C PHE A 103 3.50 -22.29 -18.04
N LEU A 104 2.73 -21.23 -18.25
CA LEU A 104 1.43 -21.27 -18.91
C LEU A 104 1.57 -21.12 -20.43
N PRO A 105 0.74 -21.81 -21.22
CA PRO A 105 0.73 -21.68 -22.67
C PRO A 105 0.01 -20.41 -23.17
N PHE A 106 -0.44 -19.55 -22.26
CA PHE A 106 -1.18 -18.32 -22.52
C PHE A 106 -0.88 -17.27 -21.44
N LEU A 107 -1.25 -16.01 -21.70
CA LEU A 107 -1.07 -14.94 -20.72
C LEU A 107 -2.02 -15.09 -19.53
N PRO A 108 -1.52 -15.03 -18.29
CA PRO A 108 -2.32 -15.25 -17.07
C PRO A 108 -3.41 -14.20 -16.87
N MET A 109 -3.19 -12.97 -17.36
CA MET A 109 -4.15 -11.87 -17.37
C MET A 109 -3.91 -11.01 -18.61
N GLN A 110 -4.98 -10.46 -19.18
CA GLN A 110 -4.87 -9.52 -20.29
C GLN A 110 -4.41 -8.15 -19.80
N SER A 111 -3.73 -7.37 -20.65
CA SER A 111 -3.26 -6.04 -20.29
C SER A 111 -4.40 -5.11 -19.82
N LEU A 112 -5.58 -5.22 -20.44
CA LEU A 112 -6.76 -4.43 -20.05
C LEU A 112 -7.26 -4.79 -18.65
N GLN A 113 -7.29 -6.08 -18.32
CA GLN A 113 -7.67 -6.58 -17.00
C GLN A 113 -6.66 -6.12 -15.94
N LEU A 114 -5.37 -6.17 -16.25
CA LEU A 114 -4.30 -5.73 -15.34
C LEU A 114 -4.37 -4.23 -15.07
N ILE A 115 -4.60 -3.40 -16.11
CA ILE A 115 -4.80 -1.96 -15.95
C ILE A 115 -6.04 -1.67 -15.11
N LEU A 116 -7.15 -2.36 -15.36
CA LEU A 116 -8.39 -2.17 -14.61
C LEU A 116 -8.22 -2.57 -13.14
N LEU A 117 -7.58 -3.71 -12.88
CA LEU A 117 -7.28 -4.19 -11.54
C LEU A 117 -6.45 -3.14 -10.77
N ASN A 118 -5.33 -2.70 -11.35
CA ASN A 118 -4.46 -1.71 -10.72
C ASN A 118 -5.17 -0.38 -10.50
N LEU A 119 -5.96 0.08 -11.47
CA LEU A 119 -6.72 1.33 -11.34
C LEU A 119 -7.70 1.26 -10.16
N VAL A 120 -8.50 0.19 -10.07
CA VAL A 120 -9.45 0.03 -8.97
C VAL A 120 -8.72 -0.13 -7.64
N TYR A 121 -7.65 -0.93 -7.59
CA TYR A 121 -6.83 -1.10 -6.40
C TYR A 121 -6.21 0.23 -5.93
N ASP A 122 -5.64 1.03 -6.83
CA ASP A 122 -5.04 2.33 -6.50
C ASP A 122 -6.10 3.30 -5.98
N ILE A 123 -7.30 3.31 -6.57
CA ILE A 123 -8.44 4.06 -6.04
C ILE A 123 -8.76 3.62 -4.61
N THR A 124 -8.75 2.31 -4.30
CA THR A 124 -8.96 1.87 -2.91
C THR A 124 -7.86 2.34 -1.96
N CYS A 125 -6.62 2.41 -2.45
CA CYS A 125 -5.46 2.84 -1.67
C CYS A 125 -5.47 4.35 -1.39
N THR A 126 -6.24 5.16 -2.13
CA THR A 126 -6.41 6.59 -1.82
C THR A 126 -6.99 6.85 -0.43
N ALA A 127 -7.61 5.86 0.22
CA ALA A 127 -8.09 5.99 1.60
C ALA A 127 -6.98 5.85 2.66
N ILE A 128 -5.81 5.28 2.31
CA ILE A 128 -4.71 5.01 3.26
C ILE A 128 -4.15 6.28 3.94
N PRO A 129 -4.05 7.46 3.29
CA PRO A 129 -3.69 8.70 3.97
C PRO A 129 -4.57 9.05 5.18
N TRP A 130 -5.84 8.65 5.18
CA TRP A 130 -6.80 8.86 6.29
C TRP A 130 -6.82 7.71 7.29
N ASP A 131 -5.74 6.93 7.32
CA ASP A 131 -5.69 5.76 8.16
C ASP A 131 -5.29 6.06 9.62
N ASN A 132 -5.76 5.24 10.55
CA ASN A 132 -5.40 5.33 11.96
C ASN A 132 -3.93 4.95 12.16
N VAL A 133 -3.21 5.75 12.93
CA VAL A 133 -1.80 5.54 13.29
C VAL A 133 -1.71 5.19 14.76
N ASP A 134 -0.97 4.13 15.07
CA ASP A 134 -0.70 3.68 16.43
C ASP A 134 0.04 4.75 17.25
N GLU A 135 -0.40 5.00 18.49
CA GLU A 135 0.19 6.04 19.36
C GLU A 135 1.69 5.83 19.60
N GLU A 136 2.13 4.56 19.66
CA GLU A 136 3.54 4.22 19.86
C GLU A 136 4.42 4.75 18.72
N PHE A 137 3.86 4.85 17.50
CA PHE A 137 4.57 5.41 16.34
C PHE A 137 4.73 6.92 16.47
N LEU A 138 3.75 7.61 17.08
CA LEU A 138 3.72 9.06 17.21
C LEU A 138 4.66 9.59 18.30
N MET A 139 5.17 8.74 19.20
CA MET A 139 5.99 9.18 20.33
C MET A 139 7.38 9.70 19.91
N LYS A 140 8.00 9.10 18.88
CA LYS A 140 9.38 9.42 18.48
C LYS A 140 9.44 9.97 17.05
N PRO A 141 10.33 10.94 16.76
CA PRO A 141 10.57 11.37 15.39
C PRO A 141 11.16 10.21 14.57
N ARG A 142 10.75 10.12 13.31
CA ARG A 142 11.23 9.12 12.35
C ARG A 142 11.95 9.82 11.21
N LYS A 143 12.94 9.13 10.64
CA LYS A 143 13.66 9.58 9.45
C LYS A 143 13.22 8.74 8.26
N TRP A 144 13.22 9.38 7.09
CA TRP A 144 13.03 8.68 5.83
C TRP A 144 14.19 7.71 5.59
N ASP A 145 13.87 6.43 5.42
CA ASP A 145 14.83 5.38 5.06
C ASP A 145 14.29 4.58 3.86
N ALA A 146 14.78 4.93 2.67
CA ALA A 146 14.42 4.25 1.43
C ALA A 146 14.84 2.76 1.43
N SER A 147 15.90 2.39 2.15
CA SER A 147 16.36 1.00 2.23
C SER A 147 15.35 0.10 2.96
N SER A 148 14.55 0.67 3.87
CA SER A 148 13.48 -0.04 4.55
C SER A 148 12.39 -0.50 3.57
N ILE A 149 12.12 0.28 2.51
CA ILE A 149 11.13 -0.05 1.48
C ILE A 149 11.62 -1.23 0.65
N ALA A 150 12.87 -1.19 0.18
CA ALA A 150 13.45 -2.29 -0.59
C ALA A 150 13.47 -3.62 0.22
N ARG A 151 13.89 -3.56 1.49
CA ARG A 151 13.87 -4.73 2.38
C ARG A 151 12.47 -5.28 2.60
N PHE A 152 11.48 -4.40 2.75
CA PHE A 152 10.09 -4.78 2.90
C PHE A 152 9.55 -5.48 1.65
N MET A 153 9.82 -4.94 0.45
CA MET A 153 9.40 -5.52 -0.83
C MET A 153 9.96 -6.93 -1.02
N VAL A 154 11.25 -7.16 -0.72
CA VAL A 154 11.88 -8.48 -0.88
C VAL A 154 11.32 -9.52 0.10
N TRP A 155 10.84 -9.10 1.26
CA TRP A 155 10.24 -10.00 2.25
C TRP A 155 8.76 -10.29 1.99
N ILE A 156 7.97 -9.24 1.74
CA ILE A 156 6.51 -9.34 1.64
C ILE A 156 6.08 -9.66 0.20
N GLY A 157 6.78 -9.15 -0.81
CA GLY A 157 6.45 -9.34 -2.22
C GLY A 157 6.36 -10.82 -2.63
N PRO A 158 7.39 -11.65 -2.39
CA PRO A 158 7.32 -13.08 -2.71
C PRO A 158 6.22 -13.84 -1.95
N THR A 159 5.77 -13.30 -0.81
CA THR A 159 4.71 -13.93 0.00
C THR A 159 3.37 -13.95 -0.74
N SER A 160 3.05 -12.89 -1.50
CA SER A 160 1.84 -12.88 -2.33
C SER A 160 1.98 -13.83 -3.52
N SER A 161 3.16 -13.88 -4.13
CA SER A 161 3.41 -14.73 -5.30
C SER A 161 3.27 -16.23 -5.02
N VAL A 162 3.57 -16.68 -3.79
CA VAL A 162 3.28 -18.07 -3.40
C VAL A 162 1.79 -18.39 -3.57
N PHE A 163 0.91 -17.47 -3.18
CA PHE A 163 -0.54 -17.66 -3.31
C PHE A 163 -1.03 -17.49 -4.73
N ASP A 164 -0.48 -16.53 -5.49
CA ASP A 164 -0.75 -16.44 -6.93
C ASP A 164 -0.44 -17.77 -7.63
N ILE A 165 0.71 -18.39 -7.33
CA ILE A 165 1.09 -19.69 -7.89
C ILE A 165 0.12 -20.79 -7.46
N THR A 166 -0.29 -20.85 -6.20
CA THR A 166 -1.30 -21.83 -5.77
C THR A 166 -2.63 -21.62 -6.48
N THR A 167 -3.03 -20.37 -6.70
CA THR A 167 -4.24 -20.01 -7.45
C THR A 167 -4.10 -20.42 -8.92
N TYR A 168 -2.94 -20.24 -9.55
CA TYR A 168 -2.68 -20.72 -10.91
C TYR A 168 -2.80 -22.23 -11.01
N LEU A 169 -2.22 -22.98 -10.06
CA LEU A 169 -2.32 -24.43 -10.05
C LEU A 169 -3.77 -24.89 -9.86
N ALA A 170 -4.50 -24.29 -8.93
CA ALA A 170 -5.91 -24.60 -8.69
C ALA A 170 -6.78 -24.28 -9.92
N LEU A 171 -6.59 -23.12 -10.54
CA LEU A 171 -7.30 -22.72 -11.75
C LEU A 171 -6.98 -23.66 -12.92
N PHE A 172 -5.69 -23.90 -13.18
CA PHE A 172 -5.25 -24.66 -14.35
C PHE A 172 -5.60 -26.15 -14.27
N PHE A 173 -5.47 -26.79 -13.10
CA PHE A 173 -5.64 -28.23 -12.95
C PHE A 173 -7.00 -28.67 -12.41
N LEU A 174 -7.70 -27.81 -11.67
CA LEU A 174 -8.97 -28.19 -11.04
C LEU A 174 -10.15 -27.44 -11.66
N ILE A 175 -10.13 -26.11 -11.61
CA ILE A 175 -11.31 -25.30 -11.90
C ILE A 175 -11.57 -25.22 -13.42
N CYS A 176 -10.58 -24.80 -14.21
CA CYS A 176 -10.76 -24.68 -15.66
C CYS A 176 -11.12 -26.04 -16.31
N PRO A 177 -10.46 -27.18 -15.98
CA PRO A 177 -10.89 -28.47 -16.50
C PRO A 177 -12.30 -28.85 -16.06
N SER A 178 -12.71 -28.58 -14.81
CA SER A 178 -14.05 -28.93 -14.33
C SER A 178 -15.18 -28.25 -15.13
N VAL A 179 -14.93 -27.03 -15.62
CA VAL A 179 -15.89 -26.27 -16.44
C VAL A 179 -15.77 -26.64 -17.92
N CYS A 180 -14.58 -27.01 -18.39
CA CYS A 180 -14.31 -27.37 -19.79
C CYS A 180 -14.45 -28.89 -20.07
N GLY A 181 -15.34 -29.60 -19.35
CA GLY A 181 -15.65 -31.01 -19.61
C GLY A 181 -14.56 -32.01 -19.18
N GLY A 182 -13.71 -31.64 -18.21
CA GLY A 182 -12.65 -32.46 -17.65
C GLY A 182 -11.35 -32.48 -18.47
N GLN A 183 -11.30 -31.75 -19.59
CA GLN A 183 -10.14 -31.75 -20.48
C GLN A 183 -9.07 -30.78 -20.01
N MET A 184 -7.81 -31.22 -20.07
CA MET A 184 -6.66 -30.34 -19.85
C MET A 184 -6.44 -29.44 -21.07
N PHE A 185 -5.85 -28.26 -20.89
CA PHE A 185 -5.67 -27.26 -21.95
C PHE A 185 -5.09 -27.83 -23.27
N ARG A 186 -4.14 -28.76 -23.18
CA ARG A 186 -3.50 -29.39 -24.36
C ARG A 186 -4.40 -30.37 -25.12
N GLN A 187 -5.42 -30.92 -24.48
CA GLN A 187 -6.35 -31.91 -25.05
C GLN A 187 -7.53 -31.24 -25.76
N ILE A 188 -7.82 -29.98 -25.41
CA ILE A 188 -8.92 -29.22 -25.98
C ILE A 188 -8.62 -28.91 -27.45
N SER A 189 -9.39 -29.48 -28.37
CA SER A 189 -9.25 -29.20 -29.81
C SER A 189 -10.15 -28.06 -30.27
N ASP A 190 -11.29 -27.87 -29.61
CA ASP A 190 -12.26 -26.81 -29.91
C ASP A 190 -11.72 -25.42 -29.50
N PRO A 191 -11.55 -24.47 -30.44
CA PRO A 191 -11.12 -23.11 -30.15
C PRO A 191 -12.00 -22.38 -29.13
N ALA A 192 -13.33 -22.61 -29.14
CA ALA A 192 -14.26 -21.92 -28.25
C ALA A 192 -14.07 -22.37 -26.79
N VAL A 193 -13.94 -23.68 -26.57
CA VAL A 193 -13.67 -24.25 -25.23
C VAL A 193 -12.29 -23.83 -24.74
N ARG A 194 -11.31 -23.72 -25.64
CA ARG A 194 -9.97 -23.24 -25.30
C ARG A 194 -9.99 -21.77 -24.86
N GLN A 195 -10.75 -20.92 -25.55
CA GLN A 195 -10.93 -19.52 -25.16
C GLN A 195 -11.65 -19.39 -23.81
N MET A 196 -12.67 -20.21 -23.57
CA MET A 196 -13.37 -20.27 -22.29
C MET A 196 -12.42 -20.66 -21.14
N PHE A 197 -11.56 -21.66 -21.34
CA PHE A 197 -10.54 -22.06 -20.37
C PHE A 197 -9.65 -20.87 -19.97
N VAL A 198 -9.13 -20.16 -20.96
CA VAL A 198 -8.26 -18.98 -20.76
C VAL A 198 -9.01 -17.86 -20.05
N SER A 199 -10.24 -17.55 -20.45
CA SER A 199 -11.02 -16.46 -19.84
C SER A 199 -11.42 -16.77 -18.40
N ILE A 200 -11.74 -18.03 -18.05
CA ILE A 200 -11.98 -18.44 -16.65
C ILE A 200 -10.72 -18.29 -15.81
N PHE A 201 -9.57 -18.70 -16.35
CA PHE A 201 -8.28 -18.56 -15.66
C PHE A 201 -8.00 -17.08 -15.37
N GLN A 202 -8.14 -16.23 -16.40
CA GLN A 202 -7.92 -14.79 -16.33
C GLN A 202 -8.87 -14.12 -15.34
N SER A 203 -10.17 -14.43 -15.39
CA SER A 203 -11.16 -13.97 -14.41
C SER A 203 -10.84 -14.40 -12.99
N GLY A 204 -10.42 -15.65 -12.80
CA GLY A 204 -10.13 -16.21 -11.49
C GLY A 204 -8.99 -15.42 -10.86
N TRP A 205 -7.85 -15.35 -11.53
CA TRP A 205 -6.73 -14.61 -10.99
C TRP A 205 -7.01 -13.11 -10.84
N PHE A 206 -7.80 -12.50 -11.74
CA PHE A 206 -8.26 -11.12 -11.60
C PHE A 206 -9.02 -10.87 -10.29
N VAL A 207 -9.99 -11.74 -9.96
CA VAL A 207 -10.75 -11.63 -8.70
C VAL A 207 -9.84 -11.92 -7.51
N GLU A 208 -9.05 -13.00 -7.54
CA GLU A 208 -8.17 -13.35 -6.43
C GLU A 208 -7.13 -12.27 -6.12
N SER A 209 -6.52 -11.69 -7.15
CA SER A 209 -5.56 -10.59 -6.99
C SER A 209 -6.19 -9.39 -6.28
N MET A 210 -7.44 -9.04 -6.60
CA MET A 210 -8.10 -7.94 -5.90
C MET A 210 -8.28 -8.23 -4.41
N TRP A 211 -8.70 -9.46 -4.07
CA TRP A 211 -8.88 -9.87 -2.68
C TRP A 211 -7.56 -9.86 -1.92
N THR A 212 -6.50 -10.45 -2.46
CA THR A 212 -5.21 -10.53 -1.76
C THR A 212 -4.54 -9.16 -1.63
N GLN A 213 -4.58 -8.32 -2.67
CA GLN A 213 -4.01 -6.97 -2.63
C GLN A 213 -4.77 -6.05 -1.66
N THR A 214 -6.10 -6.10 -1.61
CA THR A 214 -6.86 -5.29 -0.65
C THR A 214 -6.70 -5.81 0.79
N LEU A 215 -6.74 -7.12 1.01
CA LEU A 215 -6.69 -7.67 2.37
C LEU A 215 -5.29 -7.58 2.98
N VAL A 216 -4.22 -7.63 2.19
CA VAL A 216 -2.86 -7.48 2.72
C VAL A 216 -2.66 -6.11 3.37
N VAL A 217 -3.29 -5.04 2.85
CA VAL A 217 -3.26 -3.70 3.45
C VAL A 217 -3.67 -3.75 4.92
N HIS A 218 -4.72 -4.50 5.24
CA HIS A 218 -5.16 -4.70 6.62
C HIS A 218 -4.16 -5.50 7.46
N MET A 219 -3.38 -6.40 6.86
CA MET A 219 -2.40 -7.22 7.56
C MET A 219 -1.12 -6.44 7.89
N ILE A 220 -0.64 -5.58 6.99
CA ILE A 220 0.68 -4.93 7.06
C ILE A 220 0.65 -3.44 7.48
N ARG A 221 -0.53 -2.86 7.69
CA ARG A 221 -0.72 -1.49 8.23
C ARG A 221 -0.19 -1.27 9.64
N THR A 222 -0.12 -2.33 10.46
CA THR A 222 0.19 -2.25 11.89
C THR A 222 0.97 -3.48 12.35
N PRO A 223 1.92 -3.34 13.29
CA PRO A 223 2.57 -4.48 13.92
C PRO A 223 1.59 -5.32 14.76
N LYS A 224 0.46 -4.74 15.19
CA LYS A 224 -0.57 -5.39 16.00
C LYS A 224 -1.37 -6.44 15.20
N ILE A 225 -2.17 -7.24 15.88
CA ILE A 225 -3.08 -8.20 15.25
C ILE A 225 -4.25 -7.42 14.62
N PRO A 226 -4.44 -7.51 13.29
CA PRO A 226 -5.48 -6.76 12.60
C PRO A 226 -6.87 -7.23 13.02
N PHE A 227 -7.83 -6.30 13.05
CA PHE A 227 -9.25 -6.50 13.42
C PHE A 227 -9.52 -6.91 14.87
N LEU A 228 -8.48 -7.18 15.67
CA LEU A 228 -8.59 -7.53 17.10
C LEU A 228 -7.96 -6.46 17.99
N GLN A 229 -6.75 -6.01 17.63
CA GLN A 229 -5.98 -5.04 18.41
C GLN A 229 -5.90 -3.67 17.76
N SER A 230 -6.13 -3.60 16.44
CA SER A 230 -6.09 -2.36 15.67
C SER A 230 -7.04 -2.50 14.48
N HIS A 231 -7.87 -1.47 14.29
CA HIS A 231 -8.84 -1.40 13.21
C HIS A 231 -8.44 -0.35 12.19
N ALA A 232 -8.67 -0.68 10.92
CA ALA A 232 -8.55 0.27 9.84
C ALA A 232 -9.56 1.41 10.00
N SER A 233 -9.20 2.59 9.48
CA SER A 233 -10.18 3.68 9.42
C SER A 233 -11.36 3.26 8.54
N VAL A 234 -12.53 3.81 8.85
CA VAL A 234 -13.76 3.53 8.10
C VAL A 234 -13.59 3.76 6.59
N PRO A 235 -12.93 4.84 6.12
CA PRO A 235 -12.68 5.03 4.69
C PRO A 235 -11.89 3.89 4.05
N VAL A 236 -10.85 3.38 4.72
CA VAL A 236 -10.03 2.26 4.20
C VAL A 236 -10.85 0.98 4.10
N MET A 237 -11.67 0.68 5.11
CA MET A 237 -12.55 -0.49 5.10
C MET A 237 -13.62 -0.40 4.00
N LEU A 238 -14.26 0.76 3.85
CA LEU A 238 -15.30 0.97 2.86
C LEU A 238 -14.73 0.92 1.44
N MET A 239 -13.63 1.64 1.17
CA MET A 239 -13.02 1.67 -0.15
C MET A 239 -12.49 0.29 -0.56
N GLY A 240 -11.82 -0.42 0.36
CA GLY A 240 -11.37 -1.78 0.13
C GLY A 240 -12.54 -2.74 -0.14
N GLY A 241 -13.57 -2.69 0.70
CA GLY A 241 -14.78 -3.52 0.54
C GLY A 241 -15.51 -3.24 -0.78
N CYS A 242 -15.67 -1.96 -1.15
CA CYS A 242 -16.27 -1.56 -2.43
C CYS A 242 -15.44 -2.05 -3.61
N GLY A 243 -14.11 -1.95 -3.56
CA GLY A 243 -13.24 -2.44 -4.62
C GLY A 243 -13.32 -3.97 -4.80
N ILE A 244 -13.28 -4.71 -3.70
CA ILE A 244 -13.46 -6.17 -3.69
C ILE A 244 -14.83 -6.53 -4.29
N ALA A 245 -15.91 -5.89 -3.82
CA ALA A 245 -17.26 -6.15 -4.30
C ALA A 245 -17.39 -5.85 -5.80
N LEU A 246 -16.88 -4.70 -6.24
CA LEU A 246 -16.92 -4.27 -7.64
C LEU A 246 -16.26 -5.30 -8.56
N LEU A 247 -15.01 -5.68 -8.28
CA LEU A 247 -14.28 -6.61 -9.15
C LEU A 247 -14.74 -8.07 -9.01
N THR A 248 -15.36 -8.43 -7.89
CA THR A 248 -15.99 -9.75 -7.73
C THR A 248 -17.29 -9.87 -8.54
N VAL A 249 -18.09 -8.80 -8.61
CA VAL A 249 -19.35 -8.77 -9.36
C VAL A 249 -19.12 -8.61 -10.85
N LEU A 250 -18.06 -7.88 -11.25
CA LEU A 250 -17.80 -7.51 -12.64
C LEU A 250 -17.85 -8.69 -13.64
N PRO A 251 -17.26 -9.88 -13.39
CA PRO A 251 -17.35 -11.03 -14.31
C PRO A 251 -18.76 -11.57 -14.54
N PHE A 252 -19.73 -11.22 -13.69
CA PHE A 252 -21.14 -11.61 -13.82
C PHE A 252 -22.00 -10.55 -14.51
N THR A 253 -21.41 -9.41 -14.88
CA THR A 253 -22.13 -8.31 -15.52
C THR A 253 -22.01 -8.37 -17.06
N PRO A 254 -22.89 -7.68 -17.81
CA PRO A 254 -22.79 -7.61 -19.27
C PRO A 254 -21.46 -7.04 -19.78
N LEU A 255 -20.79 -6.21 -18.97
CA LEU A 255 -19.48 -5.61 -19.28
C LEU A 255 -18.35 -6.65 -19.30
N ALA A 256 -18.55 -7.84 -18.72
CA ALA A 256 -17.52 -8.87 -18.63
C ALA A 256 -16.96 -9.28 -20.01
N HIS A 257 -17.82 -9.42 -21.02
CA HIS A 257 -17.43 -9.82 -22.38
C HIS A 257 -16.49 -8.81 -23.03
N ALA A 258 -16.72 -7.50 -22.83
CA ALA A 258 -15.86 -6.44 -23.35
C ALA A 258 -14.46 -6.43 -22.70
N LEU A 259 -14.36 -6.97 -21.48
CA LEU A 259 -13.13 -7.05 -20.69
C LEU A 259 -12.45 -8.44 -20.79
N GLY A 260 -13.00 -9.35 -21.60
CA GLY A 260 -12.51 -10.72 -21.71
C GLY A 260 -12.67 -11.55 -20.42
N LEU A 261 -13.60 -11.16 -19.54
CA LEU A 261 -13.92 -11.83 -18.30
C LEU A 261 -15.10 -12.80 -18.49
N THR A 262 -15.01 -13.96 -17.86
CA THR A 262 -16.07 -14.97 -17.76
C THR A 262 -16.51 -15.14 -16.30
N ALA A 263 -17.80 -15.43 -16.10
CA ALA A 263 -18.38 -15.74 -14.79
C ALA A 263 -17.72 -16.98 -14.17
N LEU A 264 -17.40 -16.88 -12.88
CA LEU A 264 -16.68 -17.93 -12.16
C LEU A 264 -17.65 -18.95 -11.54
N PRO A 265 -17.33 -20.25 -11.53
CA PRO A 265 -18.17 -21.26 -10.92
C PRO A 265 -18.23 -21.06 -9.39
N PRO A 266 -19.35 -21.37 -8.70
CA PRO A 266 -19.46 -21.18 -7.25
C PRO A 266 -18.35 -21.87 -6.42
N VAL A 267 -17.86 -23.03 -6.87
CA VAL A 267 -16.77 -23.78 -6.22
C VAL A 267 -15.48 -22.94 -6.12
N TYR A 268 -15.25 -22.03 -7.06
CA TYR A 268 -14.11 -21.12 -7.05
C TYR A 268 -14.07 -20.25 -5.78
N PHE A 269 -15.23 -19.75 -5.31
CA PHE A 269 -15.28 -18.88 -4.14
C PHE A 269 -14.93 -19.60 -2.83
N GLY A 270 -15.19 -20.91 -2.75
CA GLY A 270 -14.72 -21.74 -1.64
C GLY A 270 -13.20 -21.84 -1.59
N TRP A 271 -12.58 -22.03 -2.76
CA TRP A 271 -11.12 -22.00 -2.90
C TRP A 271 -10.53 -20.63 -2.60
N LEU A 272 -11.13 -19.57 -3.14
CA LEU A 272 -10.71 -18.20 -2.87
C LEU A 272 -10.72 -17.89 -1.37
N ALA A 273 -11.79 -18.26 -0.65
CA ALA A 273 -11.88 -18.06 0.78
C ALA A 273 -10.75 -18.79 1.53
N LEU A 274 -10.46 -20.04 1.16
CA LEU A 274 -9.34 -20.80 1.74
C LEU A 274 -8.00 -20.14 1.46
N THR A 275 -7.72 -19.77 0.20
CA THR A 275 -6.50 -19.08 -0.23
C THR A 275 -6.31 -17.79 0.56
N VAL A 276 -7.35 -16.97 0.68
CA VAL A 276 -7.33 -15.71 1.42
C VAL A 276 -7.02 -15.92 2.90
N VAL A 277 -7.63 -16.91 3.55
CA VAL A 277 -7.34 -17.24 4.96
C VAL A 277 -5.89 -17.68 5.14
N CYS A 278 -5.42 -18.61 4.32
CA CYS A 278 -4.04 -19.07 4.34
C CYS A 278 -3.05 -17.92 4.08
N TYR A 279 -3.38 -17.01 3.17
CA TYR A 279 -2.58 -15.84 2.86
C TYR A 279 -2.49 -14.87 4.03
N MET A 280 -3.61 -14.53 4.67
CA MET A 280 -3.61 -13.67 5.86
C MET A 280 -2.77 -14.27 7.00
N LEU A 281 -2.84 -15.59 7.20
CA LEU A 281 -2.01 -16.29 8.18
C LEU A 281 -0.53 -16.21 7.82
N LEU A 282 -0.16 -16.49 6.57
CA LEU A 282 1.24 -16.44 6.13
C LEU A 282 1.80 -15.03 6.26
N VAL A 283 1.08 -14.00 5.76
CA VAL A 283 1.50 -12.61 5.88
C VAL A 283 1.68 -12.23 7.35
N THR A 284 0.81 -12.68 8.24
CA THR A 284 0.94 -12.43 9.68
C THR A 284 2.22 -13.05 10.25
N VAL A 285 2.58 -14.27 9.82
CA VAL A 285 3.84 -14.93 10.22
C VAL A 285 5.05 -14.18 9.66
N VAL A 286 5.06 -13.90 8.35
CA VAL A 286 6.17 -13.18 7.68
C VAL A 286 6.35 -11.79 8.28
N LYS A 287 5.26 -11.08 8.56
CA LYS A 287 5.26 -9.79 9.28
C LYS A 287 5.95 -9.90 10.63
N LYS A 288 5.61 -10.90 11.45
CA LYS A 288 6.25 -11.11 12.76
C LYS A 288 7.75 -11.39 12.62
N LEU A 289 8.15 -12.20 11.64
CA LEU A 289 9.56 -12.49 11.36
C LEU A 289 10.32 -11.23 10.90
N TYR A 290 9.70 -10.42 10.04
CA TYR A 290 10.26 -9.15 9.57
C TYR A 290 10.51 -8.20 10.75
N ILE A 291 9.51 -8.00 11.61
CA ILE A 291 9.62 -7.15 12.80
C ILE A 291 10.70 -7.69 13.76
N LYS A 292 10.79 -9.01 13.95
CA LYS A 292 11.83 -9.61 14.79
C LYS A 292 13.24 -9.34 14.24
N LYS A 293 13.41 -9.31 12.93
CA LYS A 293 14.71 -9.09 12.27
C LYS A 293 15.12 -7.63 12.23
N TYR A 294 14.20 -6.72 11.93
CA TYR A 294 14.51 -5.30 11.68
C TYR A 294 14.07 -4.36 12.80
N GLY A 295 13.31 -4.84 13.79
CA GLY A 295 12.86 -4.07 14.95
C GLY A 295 11.67 -3.13 14.67
N GLU A 296 11.27 -2.96 13.42
CA GLU A 296 10.17 -2.10 13.01
C GLU A 296 9.46 -2.63 11.75
N LEU A 297 8.20 -2.20 11.56
CA LEU A 297 7.40 -2.54 10.37
C LEU A 297 7.37 -1.38 9.37
N LEU A 298 6.98 -0.20 9.86
CA LEU A 298 6.86 1.06 9.13
C LEU A 298 8.12 1.90 9.31
#